data_AF-K5D5F7-F1
#
_entry.id   AF-K5D5F7-F1
#
_cell.length_a   1.000
_cell.length_b   1.000
_cell.length_c   1.000
_cell.angle_alpha   90.00
_cell.angle_beta   90.00
_cell.angle_gamma   90.00
#
_symmetry.space_group_name_H-M   'P 1'
#
loop_
_entity.id
_entity.type
_entity.pdbx_description
1 polymer ?
#
loop_
_entity_poly.entity_id
_entity_poly.type
_entity_poly.pdbx_seq_one_letter_code
_entity_poly.pdbx_strand_id
1 'polypeptide(L)'
;MSDSPAKTYLRSMLDINPVWQSASALQLRRKTLRMPNHDRRQTGVDSDSVDDMVAKHQNRAKARETVSHLQQQFFHLSDEELSTGLASLNAEEVPELAPTIRRLQIAASERNSFVTMLADKKFDRELVIALGKSVVLPQSDAGYVREKFIQNLTTKNSRKRARETSLKIQKAYPNLFALERDWLTTLQNSKASGPMKSGGASLLNYRVLFFGTLIAYQIAKIFLMD
;
A
#
# COMPACT_ATOMS: atom_id res chain seq x y z
N MET A 1 52.79 6.85 14.54
CA MET A 1 51.42 7.21 14.99
C MET A 1 50.54 5.99 14.75
N SER A 2 50.21 5.23 15.81
CA SER A 2 49.35 4.05 15.68
C SER A 2 47.93 4.49 15.32
N ASP A 3 47.41 4.03 14.19
CA ASP A 3 46.01 4.24 13.82
C ASP A 3 45.09 3.76 14.95
N SER A 4 44.08 4.55 15.31
CA SER A 4 43.21 4.19 16.42
C SER A 4 42.47 2.87 16.11
N PRO A 5 42.19 2.02 17.11
CA PRO A 5 41.47 0.75 16.90
C PRO A 5 40.14 0.90 16.14
N ALA A 6 39.46 2.04 16.34
CA ALA A 6 38.23 2.38 15.63
C ALA A 6 38.46 2.62 14.13
N LYS A 7 39.58 3.28 13.76
CA LYS A 7 39.94 3.56 12.38
C LYS A 7 40.35 2.29 11.63
N THR A 8 41.10 1.40 12.27
CA THR A 8 41.46 0.08 11.71
C THR A 8 40.22 -0.79 11.49
N TYR A 9 39.27 -0.78 12.44
CA TYR A 9 38.00 -1.48 12.31
C TYR A 9 37.15 -0.96 11.16
N LEU A 10 36.96 0.36 11.06
CA LEU A 10 36.19 0.99 9.99
C LEU A 10 36.77 0.68 8.60
N ARG A 11 38.10 0.78 8.45
CA ARG A 11 38.77 0.39 7.20
C ARG A 11 38.47 -1.06 6.82
N SER A 12 38.65 -1.96 7.79
CA SER A 12 38.41 -3.40 7.59
C SER A 12 36.94 -3.71 7.28
N MET A 13 35.99 -2.91 7.78
CA MET A 13 34.56 -3.08 7.52
C MET A 13 34.15 -2.55 6.14
N LEU A 14 34.81 -1.49 5.65
CA LEU A 14 34.57 -0.91 4.32
C LEU A 14 35.10 -1.79 3.19
N ASP A 15 36.15 -2.58 3.46
CA ASP A 15 36.72 -3.54 2.51
C ASP A 15 35.88 -4.83 2.39
N ILE A 16 34.92 -5.05 3.28
CA ILE A 16 34.04 -6.23 3.27
C ILE A 16 32.86 -5.97 2.35
N ASN A 17 32.63 -6.89 1.40
CA ASN A 17 31.41 -6.85 0.59
C ASN A 17 30.22 -7.37 1.41
N PRO A 18 29.23 -6.54 1.77
CA PRO A 18 28.17 -6.93 2.69
C PRO A 18 27.22 -8.00 2.13
N VAL A 19 27.17 -8.18 0.80
CA VAL A 19 26.30 -9.18 0.15
C VAL A 19 26.88 -10.58 0.27
N TRP A 20 28.19 -10.73 0.09
CA TRP A 20 28.86 -12.04 0.01
C TRP A 20 29.64 -12.42 1.28
N GLN A 21 30.04 -11.43 2.06
CA GLN A 21 30.95 -11.60 3.21
C GLN A 21 30.30 -11.11 4.52
N SER A 22 28.97 -11.19 4.59
CA SER A 22 28.18 -10.80 5.77
C SER A 22 28.66 -11.49 7.05
N ALA A 23 29.02 -12.78 6.97
CA ALA A 23 29.57 -13.55 8.08
C ALA A 23 30.91 -12.98 8.59
N SER A 24 31.81 -12.60 7.68
CA SER A 24 33.11 -11.99 8.01
C SER A 24 32.92 -10.61 8.65
N ALA A 25 31.95 -9.83 8.18
CA ALA A 25 31.58 -8.54 8.77
C ALA A 25 31.10 -8.70 10.23
N LEU A 26 30.24 -9.70 10.47
CA LEU A 26 29.74 -10.01 11.81
C LEU A 26 30.85 -10.52 12.74
N GLN A 27 31.75 -11.37 12.24
CA GLN A 27 32.90 -11.85 13.01
C GLN A 27 33.86 -10.72 13.39
N LEU A 28 34.18 -9.83 12.45
CA LEU A 28 35.02 -8.66 12.70
C LEU A 28 34.38 -7.75 13.77
N ARG A 29 33.07 -7.48 13.66
CA ARG A 29 32.32 -6.72 14.66
C ARG A 29 32.40 -7.35 16.06
N ARG A 30 32.17 -8.67 16.16
CA ARG A 30 32.25 -9.40 17.43
C ARG A 30 33.64 -9.30 18.05
N LYS A 31 34.69 -9.51 17.24
CA LYS A 31 36.10 -9.44 17.67
C LYS A 31 36.47 -8.05 18.17
N THR A 32 36.10 -7.00 17.44
CA THR A 32 36.45 -5.62 17.81
C THR A 32 35.69 -5.13 19.04
N LEU A 33 34.39 -5.42 19.13
CA LEU A 33 33.56 -5.00 20.25
C LEU A 33 33.72 -5.90 21.49
N ARG A 34 34.59 -6.92 21.42
CA ARG A 34 34.76 -7.95 22.45
C ARG A 34 33.42 -8.51 22.93
N MET A 35 32.48 -8.65 21.99
CA MET A 35 31.18 -9.22 22.31
C MET A 35 31.42 -10.68 22.73
N PRO A 36 30.89 -11.11 23.88
CA PRO A 36 31.04 -12.49 24.30
C PRO A 36 30.49 -13.39 23.19
N ASN A 37 31.25 -14.43 22.81
CA ASN A 37 30.65 -15.57 22.12
C ASN A 37 29.59 -16.10 23.09
N HIS A 38 28.31 -15.94 22.77
CA HIS A 38 27.23 -16.39 23.63
C HIS A 38 27.27 -17.92 23.76
N ASP A 39 28.03 -18.42 24.73
CA ASP A 39 27.98 -19.82 25.20
C ASP A 39 27.09 -19.99 26.43
N ARG A 40 26.32 -18.95 26.80
CA ARG A 40 25.28 -19.06 27.81
C ARG A 40 23.98 -18.55 27.23
N ARG A 41 23.04 -19.50 27.04
CA ARG A 41 21.60 -19.28 26.96
C ARG A 41 21.24 -18.11 27.87
N GLN A 42 20.91 -16.96 27.27
CA GLN A 42 20.30 -15.86 27.98
C GLN A 42 18.88 -16.30 28.34
N THR A 43 18.75 -16.90 29.52
CA THR A 43 17.47 -17.12 30.18
C THR A 43 16.99 -15.77 30.69
N GLY A 44 16.15 -15.10 29.92
CA GLY A 44 15.45 -13.91 30.37
C GLY A 44 15.40 -12.85 29.30
N VAL A 45 14.21 -12.71 28.70
CA VAL A 45 13.81 -11.70 27.72
C VAL A 45 14.29 -12.02 26.28
N ASP A 46 13.38 -12.61 25.51
CA ASP A 46 13.46 -12.91 24.05
C ASP A 46 14.43 -14.01 23.62
N SER A 47 14.19 -15.22 24.13
CA SER A 47 14.71 -16.47 23.56
C SER A 47 13.70 -17.03 22.53
N ASP A 48 13.41 -16.29 21.46
CA ASP A 48 12.79 -16.93 20.29
C ASP A 48 13.79 -17.97 19.78
N SER A 49 13.39 -19.24 19.72
CA SER A 49 14.21 -20.26 19.06
C SER A 49 14.39 -19.90 17.59
N VAL A 50 15.40 -20.47 16.92
CA VAL A 50 15.56 -20.30 15.47
C VAL A 50 14.28 -20.72 14.74
N ASP A 51 13.61 -21.77 15.23
CA ASP A 51 12.35 -22.26 14.69
C ASP A 51 11.21 -21.23 14.88
N ASP A 52 11.14 -20.56 16.03
CA ASP A 52 10.17 -19.49 16.29
C ASP A 52 10.42 -18.27 15.38
N MET A 53 11.68 -17.90 15.16
CA MET A 53 12.04 -16.82 14.24
C MET A 53 11.64 -17.14 12.80
N VAL A 54 11.89 -18.38 12.36
CA VAL A 54 11.50 -18.86 11.03
C VAL A 54 9.97 -18.88 10.89
N ALA A 55 9.25 -19.39 11.90
CA ALA A 55 7.78 -19.41 11.91
C ALA A 55 7.19 -17.99 11.84
N LYS A 56 7.71 -17.04 12.63
CA LYS A 56 7.29 -15.63 12.56
C LYS A 56 7.55 -15.03 11.18
N HIS A 57 8.71 -15.31 10.57
CA HIS A 57 9.02 -14.83 9.22
C HIS A 57 8.07 -15.41 8.16
N GLN A 58 7.78 -16.71 8.24
CA GLN A 58 6.84 -17.38 7.34
C GLN A 58 5.42 -16.83 7.50
N ASN A 59 4.96 -16.60 8.72
CA ASN A 59 3.65 -16.01 8.98
C ASN A 59 3.54 -14.60 8.41
N ARG A 60 4.59 -13.78 8.54
CA ARG A 60 4.64 -12.45 7.90
C ARG A 60 4.59 -12.53 6.38
N ALA A 61 5.29 -13.49 5.78
CA ALA A 61 5.25 -13.70 4.33
C ALA A 61 3.83 -14.08 3.87
N LYS A 62 3.18 -15.03 4.55
CA LYS A 62 1.78 -15.43 4.28
C LYS A 62 0.80 -14.26 4.45
N ALA A 63 0.97 -13.44 5.48
CA ALA A 63 0.13 -12.26 5.67
C ALA A 63 0.28 -11.25 4.53
N ARG A 64 1.50 -11.01 4.04
CA ARG A 64 1.75 -10.15 2.87
C ARG A 64 1.11 -10.70 1.60
N GLU A 65 1.22 -12.00 1.38
CA GLU A 65 0.60 -12.68 0.24
C GLU A 65 -0.93 -12.58 0.31
N THR A 66 -1.52 -12.82 1.48
CA THR A 66 -2.96 -12.71 1.72
C THR A 66 -3.45 -11.29 1.47
N VAL A 67 -2.77 -10.27 2.01
CA VAL A 67 -3.07 -8.86 1.73
C VAL A 67 -3.00 -8.58 0.23
N SER A 68 -1.94 -9.02 -0.45
CA SER A 68 -1.79 -8.81 -1.89
C SER A 68 -2.92 -9.44 -2.69
N HIS A 69 -3.30 -10.68 -2.35
CA HIS A 69 -4.42 -11.38 -2.96
C HIS A 69 -5.75 -10.63 -2.76
N LEU A 70 -6.03 -10.22 -1.52
CA LEU A 70 -7.23 -9.43 -1.19
C LEU A 70 -7.27 -8.12 -1.97
N GLN A 71 -6.14 -7.42 -2.12
CA GLN A 71 -6.08 -6.17 -2.88
C GLN A 71 -6.34 -6.38 -4.38
N GLN A 72 -5.82 -7.46 -4.96
CA GLN A 72 -6.00 -7.77 -6.39
C GLN A 72 -7.43 -8.22 -6.71
N GLN A 73 -8.01 -9.04 -5.83
CA GLN A 73 -9.32 -9.65 -6.03
C GLN A 73 -10.45 -8.91 -5.30
N PHE A 74 -10.18 -7.77 -4.67
CA PHE A 74 -11.11 -7.06 -3.78
C PHE A 74 -12.53 -6.90 -4.33
N PHE A 75 -12.65 -6.49 -5.60
CA PHE A 75 -13.96 -6.27 -6.23
C PHE A 75 -14.56 -7.54 -6.85
N HIS A 76 -13.82 -8.64 -6.90
CA HIS A 76 -14.25 -9.94 -7.46
C HIS A 76 -14.66 -10.96 -6.39
N LEU A 77 -14.09 -10.87 -5.18
CA LEU A 77 -14.44 -11.74 -4.07
C LEU A 77 -15.89 -11.51 -3.62
N SER A 78 -16.56 -12.56 -3.17
CA SER A 78 -17.80 -12.44 -2.41
C SER A 78 -17.56 -11.72 -1.07
N ASP A 79 -18.61 -11.21 -0.45
CA ASP A 79 -18.49 -10.56 0.86
C ASP A 79 -18.05 -11.55 1.95
N GLU A 80 -18.43 -12.82 1.84
CA GLU A 80 -17.99 -13.89 2.73
C GLU A 80 -16.48 -14.17 2.61
N GLU A 81 -15.98 -14.31 1.37
CA GLU A 81 -14.55 -14.53 1.12
C GLU A 81 -13.70 -13.34 1.56
N LEU A 82 -14.17 -12.12 1.28
CA LEU A 82 -13.47 -10.89 1.68
C LEU A 82 -13.44 -10.76 3.21
N SER A 83 -14.57 -11.02 3.88
CA SER A 83 -14.66 -10.98 5.35
C SER A 83 -13.77 -12.04 5.99
N THR A 84 -13.81 -13.27 5.51
CA THR A 84 -12.96 -14.38 5.98
C THR A 84 -11.48 -14.05 5.79
N GLY A 85 -11.11 -13.55 4.62
CA GLY A 85 -9.73 -13.14 4.33
C GLY A 85 -9.25 -12.01 5.23
N LEU A 86 -10.08 -10.99 5.47
CA LEU A 86 -9.73 -9.89 6.37
C LEU A 86 -9.67 -10.32 7.84
N ALA A 87 -10.53 -11.26 8.26
CA ALA A 87 -10.52 -11.81 9.62
C ALA A 87 -9.30 -12.71 9.89
N SER A 88 -8.75 -13.34 8.85
CA SER A 88 -7.53 -14.16 8.96
C SER A 88 -6.26 -13.33 9.22
N LEU A 89 -6.32 -12.01 9.00
CA LEU A 89 -5.20 -11.10 9.16
C LEU A 89 -5.17 -10.52 10.58
N ASN A 90 -4.19 -10.94 11.38
CA ASN A 90 -3.95 -10.37 12.70
C ASN A 90 -2.98 -9.17 12.64
N ALA A 91 -3.51 -7.96 12.86
CA ALA A 91 -2.73 -6.73 12.87
C ALA A 91 -1.72 -6.65 14.04
N GLU A 92 -1.92 -7.40 15.12
CA GLU A 92 -1.00 -7.44 16.27
C GLU A 92 0.25 -8.30 15.95
N GLU A 93 0.09 -9.36 15.17
CA GLU A 93 1.18 -10.25 14.76
C GLU A 93 2.05 -9.65 13.65
N VAL A 94 1.45 -8.81 12.80
CA VAL A 94 2.13 -8.13 11.69
C VAL A 94 1.84 -6.63 11.70
N PRO A 95 2.44 -5.88 12.66
CA PRO A 95 2.15 -4.46 12.85
C PRO A 95 2.42 -3.60 11.62
N GLU A 96 3.37 -3.98 10.76
CA GLU A 96 3.68 -3.25 9.53
C GLU A 96 2.52 -3.27 8.51
N LEU A 97 1.62 -4.25 8.59
CA LEU A 97 0.45 -4.37 7.72
C LEU A 97 -0.81 -3.75 8.33
N ALA A 98 -0.81 -3.41 9.63
CA ALA A 98 -1.97 -2.89 10.33
C ALA A 98 -2.65 -1.70 9.63
N PRO A 99 -1.92 -0.69 9.10
CA PRO A 99 -2.56 0.41 8.36
C PRO A 99 -3.27 -0.05 7.09
N THR A 100 -2.69 -1.01 6.37
CA THR A 100 -3.25 -1.58 5.14
C THR A 100 -4.49 -2.42 5.43
N ILE A 101 -4.43 -3.27 6.47
CA ILE A 101 -5.56 -4.10 6.91
C ILE A 101 -6.75 -3.21 7.28
N ARG A 102 -6.52 -2.19 8.13
CA ARG A 102 -7.56 -1.25 8.55
C ARG A 102 -8.19 -0.53 7.35
N ARG A 103 -7.38 -0.11 6.38
CA ARG A 103 -7.85 0.54 5.17
C ARG A 103 -8.74 -0.40 4.33
N LEU A 104 -8.34 -1.65 4.17
CA LEU A 104 -9.15 -2.65 3.45
C LEU A 104 -10.45 -2.97 4.18
N GLN A 105 -10.46 -3.02 5.52
CA GLN A 105 -11.67 -3.19 6.32
C GLN A 105 -12.66 -2.06 6.08
N ILE A 106 -12.21 -0.80 6.13
CA ILE A 106 -13.07 0.37 5.86
C ILE A 106 -13.56 0.35 4.40
N ALA A 107 -12.69 0.03 3.45
CA ALA A 107 -13.07 -0.07 2.05
C ALA A 107 -14.11 -1.18 1.83
N ALA A 108 -14.01 -2.30 2.56
CA ALA A 108 -14.93 -3.43 2.48
C ALA A 108 -16.31 -3.06 3.03
N SER A 109 -16.38 -2.38 4.18
CA SER A 109 -17.66 -1.89 4.73
C SER A 109 -18.35 -0.87 3.83
N GLU A 110 -17.57 -0.15 3.01
CA GLU A 110 -18.07 0.86 2.08
C GLU A 110 -18.15 0.35 0.62
N ARG A 111 -18.02 -0.96 0.39
CA ARG A 111 -17.97 -1.52 -0.97
C ARG A 111 -19.23 -1.19 -1.79
N ASN A 112 -20.41 -1.27 -1.16
CA ASN A 112 -21.69 -0.94 -1.79
C ASN A 112 -21.85 0.55 -2.10
N SER A 113 -21.13 1.43 -1.38
CA SER A 113 -21.09 2.86 -1.66
C SER A 113 -20.51 3.13 -3.06
N PHE A 114 -19.51 2.34 -3.50
CA PHE A 114 -18.97 2.45 -4.87
C PHE A 114 -20.00 2.09 -5.94
N VAL A 115 -20.79 1.03 -5.72
CA VAL A 115 -21.84 0.61 -6.66
C VAL A 115 -22.90 1.71 -6.78
N THR A 116 -23.34 2.24 -5.64
CA THR A 116 -24.32 3.34 -5.57
C THR A 116 -23.82 4.59 -6.30
N MET A 117 -22.55 4.97 -6.09
CA MET A 117 -21.92 6.08 -6.81
C MET A 117 -21.80 5.84 -8.31
N LEU A 118 -21.48 4.61 -8.75
CA LEU A 118 -21.36 4.29 -10.18
C LEU A 118 -22.71 4.26 -10.90
N ALA A 119 -23.80 3.95 -10.19
CA ALA A 119 -25.16 3.99 -10.72
C ALA A 119 -25.71 5.42 -10.83
N ASP A 120 -25.31 6.33 -9.93
CA ASP A 120 -25.77 7.72 -9.93
C ASP A 120 -24.98 8.59 -10.94
N LYS A 121 -25.69 9.07 -11.97
CA LYS A 121 -25.14 9.98 -13.00
C LYS A 121 -24.59 11.30 -12.45
N LYS A 122 -24.88 11.65 -11.20
CA LYS A 122 -24.34 12.85 -10.52
C LYS A 122 -22.87 12.70 -10.15
N PHE A 123 -22.31 11.49 -10.12
CA PHE A 123 -20.91 11.26 -9.82
C PHE A 123 -20.10 11.11 -11.11
N ASP A 124 -18.90 11.70 -11.12
CA ASP A 124 -17.94 11.45 -12.19
C ASP A 124 -17.40 10.01 -12.07
N ARG A 125 -17.78 9.17 -13.04
CA ARG A 125 -17.49 7.74 -13.03
C ARG A 125 -15.99 7.44 -13.03
N GLU A 126 -15.19 8.24 -13.72
CA GLU A 126 -13.73 8.05 -13.75
C GLU A 126 -13.12 8.31 -12.38
N LEU A 127 -13.56 9.36 -11.68
CA LEU A 127 -13.12 9.62 -10.31
C LEU A 127 -13.53 8.49 -9.36
N VAL A 128 -14.76 7.98 -9.46
CA VAL A 128 -15.22 6.88 -8.58
C VAL A 128 -14.40 5.61 -8.81
N ILE A 129 -14.08 5.26 -10.06
CA ILE A 129 -13.22 4.12 -10.38
C ILE A 129 -11.79 4.36 -9.86
N ALA A 130 -11.24 5.57 -10.05
CA ALA A 130 -9.91 5.90 -9.55
C ALA A 130 -9.86 5.85 -8.02
N LEU A 131 -10.91 6.31 -7.34
CA LEU A 131 -11.04 6.22 -5.88
C LEU A 131 -11.09 4.78 -5.41
N GLY A 132 -11.94 3.94 -6.02
CA GLY A 132 -12.03 2.52 -5.68
C GLY A 132 -10.69 1.79 -5.81
N LYS A 133 -9.92 2.10 -6.86
CA LYS A 133 -8.56 1.56 -7.01
C LYS A 133 -7.60 2.12 -5.97
N SER A 134 -7.62 3.43 -5.74
CA SER A 134 -6.70 4.09 -4.80
C SER A 134 -6.90 3.59 -3.37
N VAL A 135 -8.13 3.34 -2.93
CA VAL A 135 -8.40 2.84 -1.57
C VAL A 135 -7.92 1.41 -1.34
N VAL A 136 -7.94 0.57 -2.36
CA VAL A 136 -7.60 -0.85 -2.24
C VAL A 136 -6.10 -1.11 -2.48
N LEU A 137 -5.52 -0.50 -3.51
CA LEU A 137 -4.18 -0.84 -3.98
C LEU A 137 -3.06 -0.53 -2.94
N PRO A 138 -1.89 -1.17 -3.07
CA PRO A 138 -0.69 -0.75 -2.37
C PRO A 138 -0.42 0.75 -2.57
N GLN A 139 0.16 1.42 -1.57
CA GLN A 139 0.35 2.88 -1.61
C GLN A 139 1.18 3.37 -2.80
N SER A 140 2.16 2.59 -3.27
CA SER A 140 2.92 2.87 -4.50
C SER A 140 2.00 2.99 -5.71
N ASP A 141 1.10 2.02 -5.88
CA ASP A 141 0.25 1.87 -7.05
C ASP A 141 -0.94 2.83 -6.98
N ALA A 142 -1.49 3.03 -5.77
CA ALA A 142 -2.48 4.05 -5.50
C ALA A 142 -1.94 5.45 -5.85
N GLY A 143 -0.67 5.75 -5.53
CA GLY A 143 0.00 6.98 -5.97
C GLY A 143 -0.05 7.16 -7.49
N TYR A 144 0.30 6.12 -8.25
CA TYR A 144 0.24 6.14 -9.71
C TYR A 144 -1.18 6.37 -10.25
N VAL A 145 -2.20 5.72 -9.67
CA VAL A 145 -3.60 5.93 -10.09
C VAL A 145 -4.04 7.37 -9.88
N ARG A 146 -3.70 7.97 -8.73
CA ARG A 146 -4.04 9.36 -8.40
C ARG A 146 -3.39 10.36 -9.34
N GLU A 147 -2.09 10.18 -9.60
CA GLU A 147 -1.32 11.02 -10.51
C GLU A 147 -1.85 10.90 -11.95
N LYS A 148 -2.10 9.68 -12.42
CA LYS A 148 -2.67 9.45 -13.75
C LYS A 148 -4.06 10.08 -13.92
N PHE A 149 -4.91 9.99 -12.90
CA PHE A 149 -6.20 10.65 -12.91
C PHE A 149 -6.04 12.17 -13.04
N ILE A 150 -5.15 12.77 -12.24
CA ILE A 150 -4.82 14.19 -12.29
C ILE A 150 -4.33 14.61 -13.69
N GLN A 151 -3.42 13.85 -14.29
CA GLN A 151 -2.88 14.12 -15.62
C GLN A 151 -3.96 14.10 -16.71
N ASN A 152 -5.00 13.27 -16.53
CA ASN A 152 -6.15 13.22 -17.45
C ASN A 152 -7.12 14.41 -17.29
N LEU A 153 -6.98 15.25 -16.26
CA LEU A 153 -7.81 16.45 -16.05
C LEU A 153 -7.36 17.64 -16.91
N THR A 154 -7.32 17.43 -18.23
CA THR A 154 -6.82 18.41 -19.21
C THR A 154 -7.77 19.60 -19.40
N THR A 155 -9.09 19.37 -19.32
CA THR A 155 -10.12 20.38 -19.60
C THR A 155 -10.65 21.09 -18.34
N LYS A 156 -11.17 22.31 -18.51
CA LYS A 156 -11.86 23.04 -17.43
C LYS A 156 -13.07 22.27 -16.90
N ASN A 157 -13.81 21.61 -17.79
CA ASN A 157 -15.02 20.86 -17.45
C ASN A 157 -14.69 19.59 -16.66
N SER A 158 -13.65 18.83 -17.04
CA SER A 158 -13.23 17.65 -16.28
C SER A 158 -12.73 18.02 -14.88
N ARG A 159 -11.95 19.10 -14.74
CA ARG A 159 -11.56 19.65 -13.42
C ARG A 159 -12.77 20.05 -12.57
N LYS A 160 -13.75 20.74 -13.16
CA LYS A 160 -15.00 21.12 -12.47
C LYS A 160 -15.77 19.89 -12.00
N ARG A 161 -15.95 18.87 -12.84
CA ARG A 161 -16.64 17.62 -12.47
C ARG A 161 -15.92 16.87 -11.36
N ALA A 162 -14.58 16.75 -11.44
CA ALA A 162 -13.78 16.10 -10.41
C ALA A 162 -13.91 16.82 -9.05
N ARG A 163 -13.85 18.15 -9.06
CA ARG A 163 -14.08 18.98 -7.86
C ARG A 163 -15.47 18.78 -7.26
N GLU A 164 -16.52 18.90 -8.08
CA GLU A 164 -17.91 18.73 -7.63
C GLU A 164 -18.16 17.32 -7.09
N THR A 165 -17.61 16.30 -7.75
CA THR A 165 -17.73 14.91 -7.31
C THR A 165 -16.99 14.69 -6.00
N SER A 166 -15.78 15.22 -5.83
CA SER A 166 -15.04 15.17 -4.56
C SER A 166 -15.81 15.82 -3.40
N LEU A 167 -16.46 16.97 -3.63
CA LEU A 167 -17.31 17.62 -2.62
C LEU A 167 -18.55 16.79 -2.27
N LYS A 168 -19.15 16.10 -3.24
CA LYS A 168 -20.27 15.18 -2.99
C LYS A 168 -19.83 13.97 -2.17
N ILE A 169 -18.68 13.39 -2.50
CA ILE A 169 -18.10 12.26 -1.76
C ILE A 169 -17.84 12.66 -0.31
N GLN A 170 -17.25 13.84 -0.08
CA GLN A 170 -17.01 14.35 1.29
C GLN A 170 -18.30 14.42 2.13
N LYS A 171 -19.42 14.81 1.53
CA LYS A 171 -20.71 14.97 2.23
C LYS A 171 -21.44 13.65 2.41
N ALA A 172 -21.49 12.81 1.37
CA ALA A 172 -22.31 11.61 1.35
C ALA A 172 -21.58 10.35 1.85
N TYR A 173 -20.26 10.30 1.71
CA TYR A 173 -19.43 9.13 2.02
C TYR A 173 -18.18 9.53 2.82
N PRO A 174 -18.34 10.03 4.06
CA PRO A 174 -17.24 10.59 4.84
C PRO A 174 -16.13 9.58 5.16
N ASN A 175 -16.46 8.30 5.34
CA ASN A 175 -15.50 7.24 5.59
C ASN A 175 -14.57 7.01 4.39
N LEU A 176 -15.14 6.93 3.18
CA LEU A 176 -14.37 6.84 1.94
C LEU A 176 -13.54 8.11 1.69
N PHE A 177 -14.11 9.28 1.99
CA PHE A 177 -13.37 10.53 1.90
C PHE A 177 -12.16 10.53 2.83
N ALA A 178 -12.29 10.03 4.05
CA ALA A 178 -11.20 9.99 5.02
C ALA A 178 -10.01 9.14 4.55
N LEU A 179 -10.25 8.04 3.82
CA LEU A 179 -9.20 7.18 3.28
C LEU A 179 -8.29 7.88 2.27
N GLU A 180 -8.81 8.86 1.54
CA GLU A 180 -8.11 9.59 0.48
C GLU A 180 -8.25 11.11 0.63
N ARG A 181 -8.35 11.57 1.88
CA ARG A 181 -8.67 12.95 2.22
C ARG A 181 -7.77 13.93 1.50
N ASP A 182 -6.46 13.70 1.55
CA ASP A 182 -5.48 14.65 1.04
C ASP A 182 -5.59 14.78 -0.49
N TRP A 183 -5.74 13.66 -1.21
CA TRP A 183 -5.93 13.66 -2.66
C TRP A 183 -7.27 14.28 -3.07
N LEU A 184 -8.38 13.89 -2.43
CA LEU A 184 -9.70 14.45 -2.72
C LEU A 184 -9.74 15.95 -2.41
N THR A 185 -9.06 16.41 -1.37
CA THR A 185 -8.88 17.84 -1.04
C THR A 185 -8.04 18.56 -2.11
N THR A 186 -7.00 17.94 -2.66
CA THR A 186 -6.27 18.49 -3.81
C THR A 186 -7.21 18.72 -5.00
N LEU A 187 -8.10 17.77 -5.31
CA LEU A 187 -9.09 17.93 -6.38
C LEU A 187 -10.05 19.08 -6.10
N GLN A 188 -10.48 19.27 -4.83
CA GLN A 188 -11.35 20.37 -4.44
C GLN A 188 -10.70 21.74 -4.60
N ASN A 189 -9.40 21.82 -4.36
CA ASN A 189 -8.61 23.05 -4.40
C ASN A 189 -8.00 23.34 -5.78
N SER A 190 -8.02 22.37 -6.70
CA SER A 190 -7.59 22.57 -8.08
C SER A 190 -8.49 23.62 -8.74
N LYS A 191 -8.01 24.87 -8.82
CA LYS A 191 -8.74 25.94 -9.50
C LYS A 191 -8.87 25.56 -10.98
N ALA A 192 -10.02 25.83 -11.56
CA ALA A 192 -10.33 25.51 -12.96
C ALA A 192 -9.44 26.26 -14.00
N SER A 193 -8.51 27.10 -13.53
CA SER A 193 -7.58 27.91 -14.32
C SER A 193 -6.14 27.57 -13.96
N GLY A 194 -5.37 27.11 -14.96
CA GLY A 194 -3.93 26.82 -14.88
C GLY A 194 -3.59 25.32 -15.02
N PRO A 195 -2.51 24.97 -15.76
CA PRO A 195 -2.00 23.60 -15.78
C PRO A 195 -1.53 23.22 -14.37
N MET A 196 -1.94 22.05 -13.88
CA MET A 196 -1.32 21.46 -12.70
C MET A 196 0.14 21.21 -13.07
N LYS A 197 1.07 21.92 -12.42
CA LYS A 197 2.49 21.61 -12.54
C LYS A 197 2.68 20.20 -11.98
N SER A 198 2.81 19.21 -12.86
CA SER A 198 3.27 17.90 -12.46
C SER A 198 4.68 18.08 -11.90
N GLY A 199 4.86 17.86 -10.61
CA GLY A 199 6.19 17.73 -10.02
C GLY A 199 6.90 16.60 -10.73
N GLY A 200 7.92 16.93 -11.52
CA GLY A 200 8.57 15.99 -12.42
C GLY A 200 9.31 14.89 -11.67
N ALA A 201 9.06 13.65 -12.08
CA ALA A 201 10.06 12.66 -12.43
C ALA A 201 9.34 11.47 -13.09
N SER A 202 9.17 11.56 -14.40
CA SER A 202 8.73 10.44 -15.24
C SER A 202 9.92 9.51 -15.47
N LEU A 203 9.95 8.36 -14.82
CA LEU A 203 10.59 7.14 -15.34
C LEU A 203 9.86 5.93 -14.78
N LEU A 204 9.04 5.27 -15.62
CA LEU A 204 9.12 3.83 -15.91
C LEU A 204 7.89 3.41 -16.73
N ASN A 205 8.18 3.00 -17.97
CA ASN A 205 7.29 2.24 -18.83
C ASN A 205 7.02 0.88 -18.18
N TYR A 206 5.77 0.57 -17.80
CA TYR A 206 5.30 -0.81 -17.70
C TYR A 206 3.85 -0.95 -18.17
N ARG A 207 3.67 -2.00 -18.98
CA ARG A 207 2.42 -2.39 -19.66
C ARG A 207 1.32 -2.68 -18.64
N VAL A 208 0.23 -1.92 -18.71
CA VAL A 208 -1.05 -2.33 -18.11
C VAL A 208 -1.96 -2.78 -19.26
N LEU A 209 -2.02 -4.09 -19.44
CA LEU A 209 -3.00 -4.73 -20.30
C LEU A 209 -4.42 -4.47 -19.76
N PHE A 210 -5.30 -4.06 -20.65
CA PHE A 210 -6.76 -4.23 -20.68
C PHE A 210 -7.45 -4.74 -19.38
N PHE A 211 -7.90 -3.82 -18.51
CA PHE A 211 -8.87 -4.14 -17.44
C PHE A 211 -10.00 -3.10 -17.26
N GLY A 212 -10.03 -2.03 -18.06
CA GLY A 212 -11.01 -0.95 -17.92
C GLY A 212 -12.44 -1.30 -18.32
N THR A 213 -12.63 -2.28 -19.22
CA THR A 213 -13.94 -2.68 -19.73
C THR A 213 -14.57 -3.84 -18.95
N LEU A 214 -13.77 -4.66 -18.26
CA LEU A 214 -14.27 -5.85 -17.58
C LEU A 214 -14.87 -5.55 -16.19
N ILE A 215 -14.31 -4.59 -15.46
CA ILE A 215 -14.83 -4.20 -14.12
C ILE A 215 -16.21 -3.56 -14.23
N ALA A 216 -16.42 -2.74 -15.26
CA ALA A 216 -17.72 -2.17 -15.59
C ALA A 216 -18.78 -3.24 -15.94
N TYR A 217 -18.35 -4.25 -16.70
CA TYR A 217 -19.23 -5.31 -17.20
C TYR A 217 -19.55 -6.35 -16.11
N GLN A 218 -18.59 -6.70 -15.24
CA GLN A 218 -18.80 -7.68 -14.17
C GLN A 218 -19.60 -7.10 -13.00
N ILE A 219 -19.39 -5.82 -12.62
CA ILE A 219 -20.24 -5.16 -11.62
C ILE A 219 -21.69 -5.05 -12.12
N ALA A 220 -21.91 -4.85 -13.43
CA ALA A 220 -23.25 -4.87 -14.02
C ALA A 220 -23.82 -6.30 -14.14
N LYS A 221 -23.00 -7.31 -14.44
CA LYS A 221 -23.42 -8.70 -14.64
C LYS A 221 -23.80 -9.42 -13.36
N ILE A 222 -23.16 -9.11 -12.23
CA ILE A 222 -23.50 -9.66 -10.90
C ILE A 222 -24.87 -9.16 -10.42
N PHE A 223 -25.40 -8.03 -10.94
CA PHE A 223 -26.63 -7.40 -10.45
C PHE A 223 -27.76 -7.25 -11.49
N LEU A 224 -27.60 -7.76 -12.72
CA LEU A 224 -28.66 -7.79 -13.76
C LEU A 224 -29.17 -9.21 -14.06
N MET A 225 -28.75 -10.22 -13.29
CA MET A 225 -29.28 -11.58 -13.33
C MET A 225 -29.91 -11.95 -11.99
N ASP A 226 -30.85 -11.12 -11.54
CA ASP A 226 -32.02 -11.48 -10.73
C ASP A 226 -33.26 -10.84 -11.36
#